data_AF-A0A415BRV3-F1
#
_entry.id   AF-A0A415BRV3-F1
#
_cell.length_a   1.000
_cell.length_b   1.000
_cell.length_c   1.000
_cell.angle_alpha   90.00
_cell.angle_beta   90.00
_cell.angle_gamma   90.00
#
_symmetry.space_group_name_H-M   'P 1'
#
loop_
_entity.id
_entity.type
_entity.pdbx_description
1 polymer ?
#
loop_
_entity_poly.entity_id
_entity_poly.type
_entity_poly.pdbx_seq_one_letter_code
_entity_poly.pdbx_strand_id
1 'polypeptide(L)' 'MRTLILLLGLLLNSIIIDAQSVSGSLVDEKGNPVSFANVVLLSSKDSSFVQGTISNEQGIFSID' A
#
# COMPACT_ATOMS: atom_id res chain seq x y z
N MET A 1 16.01 -13.95 36.06
CA MET A 1 15.60 -14.81 34.93
C MET A 1 14.15 -14.59 34.49
N ARG A 2 13.16 -14.79 35.38
CA ARG A 2 11.72 -14.62 35.04
C ARG A 2 11.38 -13.20 34.55
N THR A 3 11.88 -12.18 35.23
CA THR A 3 11.69 -10.77 34.83
C THR A 3 12.36 -10.43 33.50
N LEU A 4 13.51 -11.03 33.18
CA LEU A 4 14.23 -10.82 31.92
C LEU A 4 13.46 -11.43 30.73
N ILE A 5 12.87 -12.61 30.93
CA ILE A 5 12.01 -13.28 29.94
C ILE A 5 10.75 -12.46 29.67
N LEU A 6 10.14 -11.90 30.72
CA LEU A 6 8.96 -11.02 30.60
C LEU A 6 9.30 -9.72 29.87
N LEU A 7 10.46 -9.11 30.16
CA LEU A 7 10.92 -7.90 29.48
C LEU A 7 11.19 -8.19 27.99
N LEU A 8 11.81 -9.33 27.67
CA LEU A 8 12.09 -9.74 26.30
C LEU A 8 10.79 -10.03 25.51
N GLY A 9 9.79 -10.64 26.14
CA GLY A 9 8.47 -10.86 25.53
C GLY A 9 7.71 -9.56 25.25
N LEU A 10 7.86 -8.54 26.09
CA LEU A 10 7.24 -7.22 25.89
C LEU A 10 7.82 -6.49 24.67
N LEU A 11 9.12 -6.65 24.42
CA LEU A 11 9.83 -6.01 23.28
C LEU A 11 9.47 -6.62 21.93
N LEU A 12 8.96 -7.86 21.88
CA LEU A 12 8.61 -8.57 20.65
C LEU A 12 7.23 -8.18 20.07
N ASN A 13 6.41 -7.42 20.81
CA ASN A 13 5.04 -7.06 20.39
C ASN A 13 4.96 -5.77 19.55
N SER A 14 6.06 -5.07 19.31
CA SER A 14 6.07 -3.75 18.67
C SER A 14 6.41 -3.77 17.18
N ILE A 15 6.32 -4.92 16.51
CA ILE A 15 6.59 -5.00 15.07
C ILE A 15 5.33 -4.61 14.32
N ILE A 16 5.22 -3.34 13.96
CA ILE A 16 4.25 -2.88 12.95
C ILE A 16 4.83 -3.30 11.60
N ILE A 17 4.16 -4.21 10.90
CA ILE A 17 4.53 -4.64 9.55
C ILE A 17 3.57 -3.98 8.57
N ASP A 18 4.07 -3.02 7.77
CA ASP A 18 3.36 -2.49 6.62
C ASP A 18 3.51 -3.45 5.44
N ALA A 19 2.76 -4.57 5.48
CA ALA A 19 2.99 -5.72 4.62
C ALA A 19 2.38 -5.61 3.20
N GLN A 20 1.49 -4.64 2.96
CA GLN A 20 0.60 -4.69 1.80
C GLN A 20 0.84 -3.54 0.83
N SER A 21 1.53 -3.83 -0.27
CA SER A 21 1.63 -2.93 -1.41
C SER A 21 0.60 -3.32 -2.48
N VAL A 22 -0.13 -2.33 -3.00
CA VAL A 22 -1.05 -2.43 -4.13
C VAL A 22 -0.44 -1.70 -5.31
N SER A 23 -0.11 -2.43 -6.36
CA SER A 23 0.50 -1.89 -7.58
C SER A 23 -0.19 -2.39 -8.84
N GLY A 24 -0.01 -1.68 -9.94
CA GLY A 24 -0.59 -2.03 -11.23
C GLY A 24 -0.14 -1.14 -12.37
N SER A 25 -0.67 -1.39 -13.57
CA SER A 25 -0.41 -0.60 -14.78
C SER A 25 -1.73 -0.16 -15.40
N LEU A 26 -1.80 1.11 -15.81
CA LEU A 26 -2.93 1.73 -16.48
C LEU A 26 -2.61 1.84 -17.97
N VAL A 27 -3.47 1.27 -18.79
CA VAL A 27 -3.40 1.37 -20.25
C VAL A 27 -4.74 1.83 -20.82
N ASP A 28 -4.69 2.54 -21.94
CA ASP A 28 -5.88 2.91 -22.72
C ASP A 28 -6.43 1.72 -23.53
N GLU A 29 -7.51 1.93 -24.28
CA GLU A 29 -8.15 0.91 -25.12
C GLU A 29 -7.24 0.37 -26.24
N LYS A 30 -6.17 1.09 -26.59
CA LYS A 30 -5.18 0.71 -27.60
C LYS A 30 -3.94 0.04 -26.97
N GLY A 31 -3.91 -0.07 -25.65
CA GLY A 31 -2.79 -0.62 -24.89
C GLY A 31 -1.66 0.38 -24.61
N ASN A 32 -1.84 1.67 -24.88
CA ASN A 32 -0.82 2.68 -24.55
C ASN A 32 -0.87 3.00 -23.05
N PRO A 33 0.27 3.18 -22.38
CA PRO A 33 0.29 3.57 -20.98
C PRO A 33 -0.37 4.92 -20.72
N VAL A 34 -1.13 5.00 -19.63
CA VAL A 34 -1.75 6.26 -19.19
C VAL A 34 -0.88 6.90 -18.11
N SER A 35 -0.12 7.91 -18.50
CA SER A 35 0.77 8.64 -17.60
C SER A 35 0.04 9.67 -16.76
N PHE A 36 0.55 9.90 -15.55
CA PHE A 36 0.09 10.94 -14.61
C PHE A 36 -1.40 10.86 -14.26
N ALA A 37 -1.99 9.67 -14.33
CA ALA A 37 -3.36 9.45 -13.91
C ALA A 37 -3.45 9.35 -12.39
N ASN A 38 -4.45 10.00 -11.81
CA ASN A 38 -4.76 9.88 -10.40
C ASN A 38 -5.35 8.50 -10.11
N VAL A 39 -4.77 7.78 -9.16
CA VAL A 39 -5.25 6.49 -8.66
C VAL A 39 -5.67 6.68 -7.21
N VAL A 40 -6.88 6.25 -6.88
CA VAL A 40 -7.43 6.37 -5.52
C VAL A 40 -7.80 4.98 -5.02
N LEU A 41 -7.21 4.58 -3.91
CA LEU A 41 -7.59 3.39 -3.15
C LEU A 41 -8.77 3.75 -2.24
N LEU A 42 -9.84 2.97 -2.39
CA LEU A 42 -11.06 3.12 -1.61
C LEU A 42 -11.33 1.88 -0.77
N SER A 43 -11.97 2.07 0.38
CA SER A 43 -12.52 0.98 1.18
C SER A 43 -13.60 0.25 0.38
N SER A 44 -13.48 -1.07 0.26
CA SER A 44 -14.47 -1.89 -0.45
C SER A 44 -15.86 -1.83 0.19
N LYS A 45 -15.93 -1.58 1.51
CA LYS A 45 -17.19 -1.59 2.26
C LYS A 45 -18.07 -0.37 2.00
N ASP A 46 -17.46 0.81 1.89
CA ASP A 46 -18.17 2.09 1.90
C ASP A 46 -17.59 3.13 0.93
N SER A 47 -16.60 2.74 0.12
CA SER A 47 -15.90 3.60 -0.83
C SER A 47 -15.26 4.84 -0.19
N SER A 48 -14.99 4.81 1.12
CA SER A 48 -14.23 5.87 1.78
C SER A 48 -12.78 5.92 1.28
N PHE A 49 -12.21 7.13 1.24
CA PHE A 49 -10.83 7.35 0.81
C PHE A 49 -9.84 6.68 1.77
N VAL A 50 -8.94 5.86 1.23
CA VAL A 50 -7.84 5.27 1.98
C VAL A 50 -6.54 5.99 1.64
N GLN A 51 -6.18 6.03 0.35
CA GLN A 51 -4.93 6.63 -0.12
C GLN A 51 -5.02 6.98 -1.61
N GLY A 52 -4.18 7.91 -2.06
CA GLY A 52 -4.05 8.28 -3.47
C GLY A 52 -2.60 8.28 -3.93
N THR A 53 -2.39 7.95 -5.20
CA THR A 53 -1.09 8.03 -5.89
C THR A 53 -1.31 8.49 -7.33
N ILE A 54 -0.22 8.66 -8.08
CA ILE A 54 -0.24 9.04 -9.50
C ILE A 54 0.57 8.02 -10.29
N SER A 55 0.10 7.62 -11.47
CA SER A 55 0.88 6.77 -12.37
C SER A 55 2.08 7.49 -12.98
N ASN A 56 3.18 6.77 -13.19
CA ASN A 56 4.36 7.31 -13.86
C ASN A 56 4.19 7.40 -15.38
N GLU A 57 5.24 7.82 -16.09
CA GLU A 57 5.27 7.91 -17.56
C GLU A 57 4.95 6.59 -18.28
N GLN A 58 5.17 5.45 -17.63
CA GLN A 58 4.90 4.11 -18.14
C GLN A 58 3.54 3.56 -17.64
N GLY A 59 2.69 4.41 -17.06
CA GLY A 59 1.37 4.02 -16.56
C GLY A 59 1.38 3.17 -15.29
N ILE A 60 2.54 2.99 -14.66
CA ILE A 60 2.70 2.15 -13.46
C ILE A 60 2.36 2.97 -12.22
N PHE A 61 1.61 2.39 -11.29
CA PHE A 61 1.34 2.95 -9.97
C PHE A 61 1.70 1.98 -8.85
N SER A 62 1.99 2.52 -7.66
CA SER A 62 2.18 1.76 -6.41
C SER A 62 1.60 2.54 -5.24
N ILE A 63 0.98 1.82 -4.30
CA ILE A 63 0.44 2.30 -3.04
C ILE A 63 0.96 1.33 -1.98
N ASP A 64 1.75 1.81 -1.02
CA ASP A 64 2.36 1.01 0.04
C ASP A 64 1.60 1.12 1.36
#